data_AF-A0A523RFC9-F1
#
_entry.id   AF-A0A523RFC9-F1
#
_cell.length_a   1.000
_cell.length_b   1.000
_cell.length_c   1.000
_cell.angle_alpha   90.00
_cell.angle_beta   90.00
_cell.angle_gamma   90.00
#
_symmetry.space_group_name_H-M   'P 1'
#
loop_
_entity.id
_entity.type
_entity.pdbx_description
1 polymer ?
#
loop_
_entity_poly.entity_id
_entity_poly.type
_entity_poly.pdbx_seq_one_letter_code
_entity_poly.pdbx_strand_id
1 'polypeptide(L)'
;MIKDFVIDGGGSGNCILIENSDVYFKIENCTLYNSGGIWGNAGIRFGELVSNGLVINNTIYDSNNGIFTDWLSTGLNISRNYIFNNSGAGIYLSHSFNNEISENIILTNDMGIIFNKLKSVNIKKDTNQTKEIKNIKQGYGCHIYPPIWLGIKPRLTLKDKLIGTRFQQFIVDSIYTSYKKRAIIIEKDGFIAIEEQNRKMALTLLNEIMAIAQLYGFDFHLIRDMDLGALKMDLDNHTIPSLQISGKTKRTDIYAERWKYLSEIYIWERHQISSHDFKKIIQEAEKLIKNDEISNNLNLLLGAYTHYYNNEFSMSYIMCWTLVEKKLVSSYKEVISQVIKDPTQKKRLTNKKFRIIDDKIELLRIIGAISNEEYSEYMKFKKIRNRIIHKGEGAIRKEAKELLDFSRILT
;
A
#
# COMPACT_ATOMS: atom_id res chain seq x y z
N MET A 1 -8.31 -13.28 -38.48
CA MET A 1 -7.38 -13.24 -37.32
C MET A 1 -7.65 -11.96 -36.56
N ILE A 2 -7.86 -12.05 -35.24
CA ILE A 2 -8.01 -10.91 -34.32
C ILE A 2 -6.84 -11.00 -33.34
N LYS A 3 -5.98 -9.99 -33.26
CA LYS A 3 -4.82 -10.03 -32.36
C LYS A 3 -4.38 -8.67 -31.87
N ASP A 4 -3.76 -8.65 -30.69
CA ASP A 4 -3.11 -7.47 -30.11
C ASP A 4 -4.06 -6.26 -29.91
N PHE A 5 -5.36 -6.53 -29.73
CA PHE A 5 -6.37 -5.50 -29.49
C PHE A 5 -6.70 -5.37 -28.01
N VAL A 6 -6.99 -4.14 -27.59
CA VAL A 6 -7.66 -3.84 -26.33
C VAL A 6 -9.10 -3.48 -26.67
N ILE A 7 -10.07 -4.24 -26.17
CA ILE A 7 -11.49 -4.12 -26.51
C ILE A 7 -12.28 -3.89 -25.22
N ASP A 8 -12.94 -2.73 -25.15
CA ASP A 8 -13.88 -2.34 -24.10
C ASP A 8 -15.30 -2.63 -24.58
N GLY A 9 -16.04 -3.48 -23.88
CA GLY A 9 -17.45 -3.77 -24.17
C GLY A 9 -18.41 -2.64 -23.79
N GLY A 10 -17.94 -1.58 -23.11
CA GLY A 10 -18.76 -0.44 -22.74
C GLY A 10 -19.90 -0.76 -21.75
N GLY A 11 -19.83 -1.89 -21.06
CA GLY A 11 -20.85 -2.37 -20.13
C GLY A 11 -22.10 -2.93 -20.83
N SER A 12 -22.04 -3.24 -22.13
CA SER A 12 -23.15 -3.81 -22.90
C SER A 12 -22.68 -4.87 -23.89
N GLY A 13 -23.50 -5.89 -24.15
CA GLY A 13 -23.18 -6.94 -25.12
C GLY A 13 -21.87 -7.72 -24.84
N ASN A 14 -21.19 -8.12 -25.91
CA ASN A 14 -19.94 -8.88 -25.87
C ASN A 14 -18.77 -8.02 -26.39
N CYS A 15 -17.53 -8.29 -25.96
CA CYS A 15 -16.38 -7.62 -26.58
C CYS A 15 -16.08 -8.21 -27.97
N ILE A 16 -16.07 -9.54 -28.10
CA ILE A 16 -16.02 -10.25 -29.38
C ILE A 16 -17.20 -11.21 -29.45
N LEU A 17 -17.91 -11.19 -30.58
CA LEU A 17 -18.94 -12.14 -30.95
C LEU A 17 -18.57 -12.80 -32.29
N ILE A 18 -18.49 -14.13 -32.30
CA ILE A 18 -18.40 -14.93 -33.53
C ILE A 18 -19.61 -15.86 -33.56
N GLU A 19 -20.32 -15.88 -34.68
CA GLU A 19 -21.55 -16.68 -34.86
C GLU A 19 -21.56 -17.30 -36.25
N ASN A 20 -22.13 -18.50 -36.37
CA ASN A 20 -22.40 -19.18 -37.64
C ASN A 20 -21.18 -19.26 -38.56
N SER A 21 -20.04 -19.71 -38.00
CA SER A 21 -18.78 -19.78 -38.73
C SER A 21 -18.05 -21.09 -38.48
N ASP A 22 -17.76 -21.80 -39.56
CA ASP A 22 -16.88 -22.98 -39.61
C ASP A 22 -15.47 -22.66 -40.14
N VAL A 23 -15.26 -21.42 -40.59
CA VAL A 23 -13.96 -20.95 -41.07
C VAL A 23 -12.97 -20.86 -39.92
N TYR A 24 -11.74 -21.32 -40.14
CA TYR A 24 -10.67 -21.22 -39.16
C TYR A 24 -10.42 -19.77 -38.72
N PHE A 25 -10.37 -19.55 -37.41
CA PHE A 25 -10.02 -18.25 -36.84
C PHE A 25 -9.09 -18.36 -35.64
N LYS A 26 -8.42 -17.23 -35.34
CA LYS A 26 -7.52 -17.08 -34.19
C LYS A 26 -7.78 -15.74 -33.51
N ILE A 27 -7.98 -15.79 -32.19
CA ILE A 27 -8.03 -14.66 -31.27
C ILE A 27 -6.83 -14.78 -30.33
N GLU A 28 -5.89 -13.82 -30.40
CA GLU A 28 -4.60 -13.93 -29.71
C GLU A 28 -4.11 -12.62 -29.11
N ASN A 29 -3.55 -12.68 -27.88
CA ASN A 29 -2.93 -11.53 -27.22
C ASN A 29 -3.86 -10.30 -27.10
N CYS A 30 -5.17 -10.52 -27.01
CA CYS A 30 -6.13 -9.45 -26.80
C CYS A 30 -6.38 -9.22 -25.31
N THR A 31 -6.73 -7.99 -24.95
CA THR A 31 -7.26 -7.61 -23.64
C THR A 31 -8.73 -7.24 -23.81
N LEU A 32 -9.64 -7.99 -23.20
CA LEU A 32 -11.08 -7.80 -23.34
C LEU A 32 -11.69 -7.51 -21.97
N TYR A 33 -12.45 -6.42 -21.84
CA TYR A 33 -13.05 -6.08 -20.56
C TYR A 33 -14.37 -5.33 -20.66
N ASN A 34 -15.11 -5.28 -19.55
CA ASN A 34 -16.34 -4.51 -19.42
C ASN A 34 -17.44 -4.94 -20.42
N SER A 35 -17.66 -6.26 -20.57
CA SER A 35 -18.84 -6.77 -21.28
C SER A 35 -20.14 -6.41 -20.53
N GLY A 36 -21.30 -6.58 -21.16
CA GLY A 36 -22.58 -6.36 -20.48
C GLY A 36 -22.86 -7.38 -19.37
N GLY A 37 -23.72 -7.01 -18.42
CA GLY A 37 -24.07 -7.84 -17.25
C GLY A 37 -25.20 -8.86 -17.44
N ILE A 38 -25.79 -8.96 -18.64
CA ILE A 38 -26.90 -9.90 -18.92
C ILE A 38 -26.36 -11.30 -19.21
N TRP A 39 -27.13 -12.34 -18.88
CA TRP A 39 -26.79 -13.73 -19.18
C TRP A 39 -26.38 -13.92 -20.65
N GLY A 40 -25.28 -14.65 -20.87
CA GLY A 40 -24.71 -14.90 -22.19
C GLY A 40 -23.77 -13.80 -22.71
N ASN A 41 -23.66 -12.65 -22.04
CA ASN A 41 -22.61 -11.68 -22.36
C ASN A 41 -21.25 -12.17 -21.87
N ALA A 42 -20.21 -11.90 -22.66
CA ALA A 42 -18.85 -12.29 -22.34
C ALA A 42 -17.79 -11.37 -22.93
N GLY A 43 -16.56 -11.50 -22.43
CA GLY A 43 -15.39 -10.99 -23.13
C GLY A 43 -15.30 -11.59 -24.53
N ILE A 44 -15.36 -12.92 -24.64
CA ILE A 44 -15.45 -13.62 -25.94
C ILE A 44 -16.68 -14.52 -25.93
N ARG A 45 -17.61 -14.28 -26.86
CA ARG A 45 -18.77 -15.15 -27.09
C ARG A 45 -18.67 -15.86 -28.43
N PHE A 46 -18.83 -17.17 -28.38
CA PHE A 46 -19.11 -18.03 -29.53
C PHE A 46 -20.61 -18.33 -29.51
N GLY A 47 -21.35 -17.80 -30.48
CA GLY A 47 -22.78 -18.07 -30.63
C GLY A 47 -23.03 -19.44 -31.26
N GLU A 48 -24.09 -19.55 -32.05
CA GLU A 48 -24.48 -20.83 -32.65
C GLU A 48 -23.50 -21.29 -33.74
N LEU A 49 -23.29 -22.60 -33.83
CA LEU A 49 -22.60 -23.26 -34.95
C LEU A 49 -21.18 -22.75 -35.24
N VAL A 50 -20.41 -22.41 -34.19
CA VAL A 50 -19.03 -21.95 -34.35
C VAL A 50 -18.05 -23.13 -34.27
N SER A 51 -17.09 -23.21 -35.19
CA SER A 51 -16.03 -24.22 -35.13
C SER A 51 -14.65 -23.74 -35.59
N ASN A 52 -13.63 -24.55 -35.32
CA ASN A 52 -12.24 -24.36 -35.79
C ASN A 52 -11.54 -23.08 -35.27
N GLY A 53 -11.85 -22.69 -34.04
CA GLY A 53 -11.32 -21.50 -33.39
C GLY A 53 -10.13 -21.75 -32.46
N LEU A 54 -9.11 -20.88 -32.52
CA LEU A 54 -8.05 -20.78 -31.51
C LEU A 54 -8.22 -19.52 -30.67
N VAL A 55 -8.25 -19.67 -29.35
CA VAL A 55 -8.34 -18.56 -28.36
C VAL A 55 -7.15 -18.68 -27.41
N ILE A 56 -6.12 -17.87 -27.64
CA ILE A 56 -4.83 -18.06 -26.98
C ILE A 56 -4.22 -16.79 -26.39
N ASN A 57 -3.64 -16.87 -25.19
CA ASN A 57 -2.92 -15.76 -24.56
C ASN A 57 -3.74 -14.46 -24.39
N ASN A 58 -5.06 -14.55 -24.20
CA ASN A 58 -5.89 -13.36 -23.99
C ASN A 58 -6.03 -13.03 -22.50
N THR A 59 -6.16 -11.75 -22.17
CA THR A 59 -6.50 -11.25 -20.84
C THR A 59 -7.97 -10.83 -20.82
N ILE A 60 -8.80 -11.40 -19.94
CA ILE A 60 -10.26 -11.14 -19.92
C ILE A 60 -10.74 -10.84 -18.50
N TYR A 61 -11.32 -9.65 -18.28
CA TYR A 61 -11.78 -9.24 -16.94
C TYR A 61 -12.96 -8.28 -16.94
N ASP A 62 -13.54 -8.02 -15.76
CA ASP A 62 -14.69 -7.13 -15.55
C ASP A 62 -15.86 -7.38 -16.51
N SER A 63 -16.06 -8.63 -16.94
CA SER A 63 -17.12 -9.05 -17.85
C SER A 63 -18.13 -9.91 -17.11
N ASN A 64 -19.27 -10.23 -17.72
CA ASN A 64 -20.17 -11.21 -17.11
C ASN A 64 -19.54 -12.60 -17.14
N ASN A 65 -19.22 -13.13 -18.33
CA ASN A 65 -18.38 -14.31 -18.47
C ASN A 65 -17.05 -13.93 -19.13
N GLY A 66 -15.98 -14.67 -18.84
CA GLY A 66 -14.72 -14.50 -19.57
C GLY A 66 -14.88 -14.98 -21.02
N ILE A 67 -15.08 -16.30 -21.18
CA ILE A 67 -15.36 -16.94 -22.47
C ILE A 67 -16.67 -17.71 -22.37
N PHE A 68 -17.58 -17.51 -23.32
CA PHE A 68 -18.88 -18.19 -23.37
C PHE A 68 -19.06 -18.88 -24.72
N THR A 69 -19.42 -20.16 -24.72
CA THR A 69 -19.85 -20.88 -25.94
C THR A 69 -21.32 -21.24 -25.86
N ASP A 70 -22.04 -20.98 -26.94
CA ASP A 70 -23.43 -21.34 -27.14
C ASP A 70 -23.60 -22.56 -28.06
N TRP A 71 -24.83 -23.06 -28.10
CA TRP A 71 -25.31 -24.26 -28.78
C TRP A 71 -24.52 -24.71 -30.02
N LEU A 72 -24.09 -25.98 -29.98
CA LEU A 72 -23.47 -26.73 -31.08
C LEU A 72 -22.08 -26.25 -31.51
N SER A 73 -21.45 -25.34 -30.78
CA SER A 73 -20.05 -24.95 -31.04
C SER A 73 -19.09 -26.12 -30.81
N THR A 74 -18.08 -26.29 -31.68
CA THR A 74 -17.19 -27.46 -31.64
C THR A 74 -15.78 -27.20 -32.11
N GLY A 75 -14.80 -27.97 -31.60
CA GLY A 75 -13.42 -27.90 -32.09
C GLY A 75 -12.72 -26.58 -31.77
N LEU A 76 -13.10 -25.93 -30.67
CA LEU A 76 -12.42 -24.75 -30.15
C LEU A 76 -11.23 -25.17 -29.29
N ASN A 77 -10.08 -24.51 -29.47
CA ASN A 77 -8.94 -24.63 -28.57
C ASN A 77 -8.81 -23.32 -27.77
N ILE A 78 -9.05 -23.41 -26.46
CA ILE A 78 -8.99 -22.30 -25.53
C ILE A 78 -7.81 -22.52 -24.60
N SER A 79 -6.72 -21.79 -24.80
CA SER A 79 -5.50 -22.02 -24.04
C SER A 79 -4.73 -20.79 -23.59
N ARG A 80 -4.02 -20.90 -22.46
CA ARG A 80 -3.12 -19.83 -21.93
C ARG A 80 -3.78 -18.47 -21.73
N ASN A 81 -5.10 -18.43 -21.50
CA ASN A 81 -5.80 -17.17 -21.23
C ASN A 81 -5.73 -16.83 -19.74
N TYR A 82 -5.65 -15.53 -19.42
CA TYR A 82 -5.69 -15.00 -18.06
C TYR A 82 -7.05 -14.34 -17.81
N ILE A 83 -7.93 -15.02 -17.08
CA ILE A 83 -9.35 -14.67 -16.96
C ILE A 83 -9.71 -14.38 -15.50
N PHE A 84 -10.07 -13.14 -15.16
CA PHE A 84 -10.31 -12.77 -13.76
C PHE A 84 -11.37 -11.71 -13.53
N ASN A 85 -11.93 -11.65 -12.31
CA ASN A 85 -12.89 -10.62 -11.90
C ASN A 85 -14.14 -10.50 -12.79
N ASN A 86 -14.63 -11.63 -13.30
CA ASN A 86 -15.89 -11.68 -14.05
C ASN A 86 -17.03 -12.06 -13.10
N SER A 87 -18.20 -11.42 -13.25
CA SER A 87 -19.38 -11.62 -12.39
C SER A 87 -20.15 -12.93 -12.65
N GLY A 88 -19.53 -13.85 -13.39
CA GLY A 88 -20.10 -15.11 -13.85
C GLY A 88 -18.99 -16.14 -13.98
N ALA A 89 -19.01 -16.95 -15.04
CA ALA A 89 -17.96 -17.96 -15.23
C ALA A 89 -16.72 -17.36 -15.89
N GLY A 90 -15.54 -17.82 -15.50
CA GLY A 90 -14.33 -17.60 -16.28
C GLY A 90 -14.45 -18.20 -17.68
N ILE A 91 -14.85 -19.47 -17.77
CA ILE A 91 -15.19 -20.13 -19.05
C ILE A 91 -16.52 -20.89 -18.89
N TYR A 92 -17.51 -20.58 -19.73
CA TYR A 92 -18.80 -21.25 -19.76
C TYR A 92 -18.99 -21.99 -21.09
N LEU A 93 -19.18 -23.31 -21.02
CA LEU A 93 -19.51 -24.14 -22.18
C LEU A 93 -20.97 -24.61 -22.12
N SER A 94 -21.83 -24.10 -23.02
CA SER A 94 -23.25 -24.51 -23.16
C SER A 94 -23.48 -25.35 -24.43
N HIS A 95 -23.91 -26.60 -24.27
CA HIS A 95 -24.23 -27.54 -25.36
C HIS A 95 -23.21 -27.54 -26.51
N SER A 96 -21.93 -27.41 -26.17
CA SER A 96 -20.80 -27.47 -27.09
C SER A 96 -20.08 -28.82 -26.96
N PHE A 97 -19.24 -29.17 -27.94
CA PHE A 97 -18.59 -30.48 -27.97
C PHE A 97 -17.18 -30.42 -28.54
N ASN A 98 -16.34 -31.41 -28.21
CA ASN A 98 -15.00 -31.56 -28.77
C ASN A 98 -14.13 -30.30 -28.65
N ASN A 99 -14.28 -29.55 -27.56
CA ASN A 99 -13.43 -28.39 -27.27
C ASN A 99 -12.24 -28.83 -26.40
N GLU A 100 -11.08 -28.23 -26.65
CA GLU A 100 -9.87 -28.40 -25.86
C GLU A 100 -9.63 -27.15 -25.03
N ILE A 101 -9.60 -27.31 -23.70
CA ILE A 101 -9.23 -26.24 -22.76
C ILE A 101 -7.91 -26.66 -22.12
N SER A 102 -6.92 -25.76 -22.10
CA SER A 102 -5.61 -26.05 -21.51
C SER A 102 -4.79 -24.83 -21.09
N GLU A 103 -4.02 -24.95 -20.00
CA GLU A 103 -3.05 -23.92 -19.56
C GLU A 103 -3.66 -22.54 -19.23
N ASN A 104 -4.97 -22.43 -18.98
CA ASN A 104 -5.60 -21.17 -18.61
C ASN A 104 -5.42 -20.87 -17.10
N ILE A 105 -5.31 -19.58 -16.77
CA ILE A 105 -5.27 -19.07 -15.40
C ILE A 105 -6.58 -18.32 -15.14
N ILE A 106 -7.44 -18.89 -14.29
CA ILE A 106 -8.79 -18.39 -14.01
C ILE A 106 -8.89 -18.04 -12.53
N LEU A 107 -8.99 -16.76 -12.19
CA LEU A 107 -8.93 -16.26 -10.81
C LEU A 107 -10.12 -15.35 -10.49
N THR A 108 -10.60 -15.35 -9.24
CA THR A 108 -11.56 -14.34 -8.75
C THR A 108 -12.78 -14.09 -9.66
N ASN A 109 -13.30 -15.13 -10.31
CA ASN A 109 -14.59 -15.10 -11.00
C ASN A 109 -15.65 -15.73 -10.09
N ASP A 110 -16.93 -15.40 -10.25
CA ASP A 110 -18.01 -16.01 -9.46
C ASP A 110 -18.02 -17.54 -9.61
N MET A 111 -17.68 -18.01 -10.81
CA MET A 111 -17.51 -19.43 -11.13
C MET A 111 -16.26 -19.64 -12.00
N GLY A 112 -15.58 -20.77 -11.84
CA GLY A 112 -14.38 -21.13 -12.61
C GLY A 112 -14.69 -21.51 -14.06
N ILE A 113 -14.61 -22.81 -14.37
CA ILE A 113 -15.07 -23.37 -15.64
C ILE A 113 -16.39 -24.13 -15.41
N ILE A 114 -17.41 -23.84 -16.20
CA ILE A 114 -18.73 -24.50 -16.15
C ILE A 114 -19.01 -25.25 -17.44
N PHE A 115 -19.56 -26.46 -17.28
CA PHE A 115 -20.00 -27.32 -18.36
C PHE A 115 -21.51 -27.57 -18.24
N ASN A 116 -22.28 -27.17 -19.25
CA ASN A 116 -23.72 -27.42 -19.29
C ASN A 116 -24.07 -28.26 -20.53
N LYS A 117 -24.54 -29.50 -20.29
CA LYS A 117 -24.99 -30.47 -21.32
C LYS A 117 -23.98 -30.72 -22.44
N LEU A 118 -22.79 -31.22 -22.10
CA LEU A 118 -21.72 -31.50 -23.07
C LEU A 118 -21.61 -32.98 -23.42
N LYS A 119 -21.19 -33.29 -24.65
CA LYS A 119 -20.90 -34.66 -25.09
C LYS A 119 -19.44 -35.07 -24.84
N SER A 120 -18.49 -34.12 -24.96
CA SER A 120 -17.05 -34.38 -24.83
C SER A 120 -16.28 -33.07 -24.67
N VAL A 121 -15.37 -32.98 -23.69
CA VAL A 121 -14.40 -31.89 -23.50
C VAL A 121 -13.09 -32.49 -23.00
N ASN A 122 -11.96 -32.06 -23.57
CA ASN A 122 -10.64 -32.47 -23.10
C ASN A 122 -10.00 -31.32 -22.33
N ILE A 123 -9.74 -31.53 -21.04
CA ILE A 123 -9.14 -30.53 -20.15
C ILE A 123 -7.75 -31.02 -19.79
N LYS A 124 -6.71 -30.30 -20.24
CA LYS A 124 -5.32 -30.65 -19.94
C LYS A 124 -4.65 -29.49 -19.21
N LYS A 125 -4.23 -29.72 -17.97
CA LYS A 125 -3.46 -28.74 -17.17
C LYS A 125 -4.09 -27.33 -17.10
N ASP A 126 -5.41 -27.23 -16.97
CA ASP A 126 -5.99 -25.97 -16.51
C ASP A 126 -5.95 -25.94 -14.99
N THR A 127 -5.28 -24.93 -14.45
CA THR A 127 -5.46 -24.57 -13.05
C THR A 127 -6.82 -23.89 -12.91
N ASN A 128 -7.88 -24.70 -12.94
CA ASN A 128 -9.11 -24.46 -12.18
C ASN A 128 -8.79 -24.61 -10.68
N GLN A 129 -7.72 -23.95 -10.27
CA GLN A 129 -7.40 -23.78 -8.89
C GLN A 129 -8.30 -22.63 -8.44
N THR A 130 -9.52 -22.99 -8.04
CA THR A 130 -9.80 -22.75 -6.62
C THR A 130 -8.76 -23.52 -5.83
N LYS A 131 -7.49 -23.06 -5.89
CA LYS A 131 -6.57 -23.23 -4.79
C LYS A 131 -7.41 -22.61 -3.71
N GLU A 132 -7.96 -23.44 -2.83
CA GLU A 132 -8.29 -22.99 -1.51
C GLU A 132 -7.10 -22.11 -1.14
N ILE A 133 -7.32 -20.80 -1.06
CA ILE A 133 -6.28 -19.90 -0.63
C ILE A 133 -6.22 -20.19 0.87
N LYS A 134 -5.44 -21.22 1.22
CA LYS A 134 -5.43 -21.79 2.56
C LYS A 134 -4.93 -20.77 3.58
N ASN A 135 -4.24 -19.75 3.10
CA ASN A 135 -3.59 -18.73 3.91
C ASN A 135 -4.04 -17.30 3.59
N ILE A 136 -5.36 -17.08 3.46
CA ILE A 136 -5.89 -15.72 3.48
C ILE A 136 -5.85 -15.17 4.91
N LYS A 137 -5.20 -14.03 5.07
CA LYS A 137 -5.21 -13.27 6.33
C LYS A 137 -5.88 -11.92 6.14
N GLN A 138 -6.45 -11.40 7.22
CA GLN A 138 -7.01 -10.05 7.24
C GLN A 138 -5.95 -9.07 7.73
N GLY A 139 -5.98 -7.85 7.20
CA GLY A 139 -5.02 -6.82 7.57
C GLY A 139 -5.49 -5.41 7.20
N TYR A 140 -4.57 -4.46 7.34
CA TYR A 140 -4.74 -3.09 6.86
C TYR A 140 -3.55 -2.67 6.02
N GLY A 141 -3.79 -1.74 5.12
CA GLY A 141 -2.73 -1.17 4.29
C GLY A 141 -3.06 0.22 3.79
N CYS A 142 -2.05 0.90 3.27
CA CYS A 142 -2.17 2.21 2.65
C CYS A 142 -0.99 2.45 1.69
N HIS A 143 -1.06 3.54 0.92
CA HIS A 143 0.11 3.99 0.17
C HIS A 143 1.07 4.77 1.06
N ILE A 144 2.36 4.55 0.85
CA ILE A 144 3.42 5.41 1.38
C ILE A 144 3.30 6.80 0.75
N TYR A 145 3.52 7.84 1.54
CA TYR A 145 3.48 9.24 1.09
C TYR A 145 4.69 10.02 1.62
N PRO A 146 5.38 10.83 0.79
CA PRO A 146 5.23 11.01 -0.66
C PRO A 146 5.29 9.68 -1.43
N PRO A 147 4.60 9.57 -2.57
CA PRO A 147 4.48 8.31 -3.27
C PRO A 147 5.85 7.83 -3.77
N ILE A 148 6.06 6.52 -3.69
CA ILE A 148 7.33 5.90 -4.06
C ILE A 148 7.15 4.88 -5.19
N TRP A 149 8.28 4.45 -5.73
CA TRP A 149 8.38 3.26 -6.57
C TRP A 149 9.51 2.37 -6.06
N LEU A 150 9.20 1.11 -5.77
CA LEU A 150 10.17 0.13 -5.29
C LEU A 150 10.89 -0.54 -6.46
N GLY A 151 12.22 -0.50 -6.43
CA GLY A 151 13.07 -1.02 -7.49
C GLY A 151 13.18 -0.05 -8.66
N ILE A 152 13.22 -0.56 -9.89
CA ILE A 152 13.37 0.28 -11.09
C ILE A 152 12.00 0.73 -11.57
N LYS A 153 11.81 2.05 -11.73
CA LYS A 153 10.58 2.62 -12.31
C LYS A 153 10.39 2.12 -13.74
N PRO A 154 9.22 1.56 -14.10
CA PRO A 154 8.97 1.11 -15.46
C PRO A 154 9.07 2.30 -16.41
N ARG A 155 9.78 2.10 -17.52
CA ARG A 155 9.80 3.05 -18.63
C ARG A 155 8.68 2.67 -19.58
N LEU A 156 7.73 3.58 -19.76
CA LEU A 156 6.63 3.39 -20.68
C LEU A 156 7.15 3.42 -22.11
N THR A 157 6.87 2.38 -22.87
CA THR A 157 7.15 2.37 -24.31
C THR A 157 6.19 3.32 -25.03
N LEU A 158 6.51 3.70 -26.27
CA LEU A 158 5.58 4.46 -27.10
C LEU A 158 4.26 3.69 -27.28
N LYS A 159 4.34 2.36 -27.41
CA LYS A 159 3.18 1.47 -27.51
C LYS A 159 2.28 1.62 -26.27
N ASP A 160 2.85 1.55 -25.06
CA ASP A 160 2.10 1.68 -23.81
C ASP A 160 1.35 3.00 -23.70
N LYS A 161 1.98 4.09 -24.15
CA LYS A 161 1.36 5.42 -24.18
C LYS A 161 0.21 5.51 -25.19
N LEU A 162 0.36 4.86 -26.34
CA LEU A 162 -0.64 4.89 -27.42
C LEU A 162 -1.85 4.00 -27.12
N ILE A 163 -1.64 2.83 -26.53
CA ILE A 163 -2.73 1.88 -26.23
C ILE A 163 -3.47 2.22 -24.93
N GLY A 164 -3.01 3.24 -24.19
CA GLY A 164 -3.55 3.56 -22.88
C GLY A 164 -3.32 2.41 -21.90
N THR A 165 -2.08 2.00 -21.68
CA THR A 165 -1.79 0.98 -20.66
C THR A 165 -2.19 1.52 -19.28
N ARG A 166 -2.86 0.70 -18.45
CA ARG A 166 -3.18 1.07 -17.07
C ARG A 166 -1.96 0.91 -16.17
N PHE A 167 -1.83 1.80 -15.18
CA PHE A 167 -0.70 1.78 -14.26
C PHE A 167 -0.58 0.47 -13.47
N GLN A 168 -1.70 -0.17 -13.14
CA GLN A 168 -1.74 -1.44 -12.41
C GLN A 168 -0.95 -2.56 -13.09
N GLN A 169 -0.84 -2.57 -14.42
CA GLN A 169 -0.14 -3.65 -15.14
C GLN A 169 1.36 -3.71 -14.84
N PHE A 170 1.93 -2.66 -14.26
CA PHE A 170 3.33 -2.62 -13.86
C PHE A 170 3.55 -3.07 -12.40
N ILE A 171 2.49 -3.39 -11.68
CA ILE A 171 2.48 -3.82 -10.28
C ILE A 171 2.46 -5.37 -10.24
N VAL A 172 3.48 -6.00 -10.81
CA VAL A 172 3.52 -7.47 -10.94
C VAL A 172 4.34 -8.14 -9.83
N ASP A 173 5.08 -7.34 -9.04
CA ASP A 173 5.95 -7.84 -7.98
C ASP A 173 5.65 -7.17 -6.64
N SER A 174 5.84 -7.94 -5.57
CA SER A 174 5.77 -7.46 -4.20
C SER A 174 7.00 -7.87 -3.38
N ILE A 175 7.36 -7.04 -2.41
CA ILE A 175 8.25 -7.41 -1.33
C ILE A 175 7.41 -8.12 -0.28
N TYR A 176 7.76 -9.37 0.00
CA TYR A 176 7.25 -10.09 1.16
C TYR A 176 8.28 -10.11 2.28
N THR A 177 7.85 -9.75 3.49
CA THR A 177 8.68 -9.78 4.71
C THR A 177 7.82 -9.87 5.96
N SER A 178 8.40 -9.71 7.14
CA SER A 178 7.65 -9.64 8.40
C SER A 178 8.16 -8.54 9.31
N TYR A 179 7.27 -8.03 10.16
CA TYR A 179 7.56 -7.06 11.20
C TYR A 179 6.78 -7.43 12.46
N LYS A 180 7.47 -7.56 13.60
CA LYS A 180 6.95 -8.03 14.88
C LYS A 180 6.07 -9.27 14.72
N LYS A 181 6.60 -10.27 13.98
CA LYS A 181 5.98 -11.55 13.63
C LYS A 181 4.70 -11.49 12.77
N ARG A 182 4.41 -10.35 12.15
CA ARG A 182 3.28 -10.18 11.22
C ARG A 182 3.77 -10.11 9.80
N ALA A 183 3.06 -10.75 8.88
CA ALA A 183 3.40 -10.65 7.47
C ALA A 183 3.22 -9.21 6.95
N ILE A 184 4.12 -8.78 6.08
CA ILE A 184 4.05 -7.53 5.33
C ILE A 184 4.17 -7.84 3.85
N ILE A 185 3.28 -7.25 3.06
CA ILE A 185 3.35 -7.23 1.59
C ILE A 185 3.51 -5.77 1.16
N ILE A 186 4.48 -5.50 0.29
CA ILE A 186 4.72 -4.16 -0.25
C ILE A 186 4.78 -4.24 -1.76
N GLU A 187 3.82 -3.60 -2.42
CA GLU A 187 3.73 -3.61 -3.87
C GLU A 187 4.66 -2.55 -4.48
N LYS A 188 5.03 -2.73 -5.75
CA LYS A 188 6.01 -1.87 -6.44
C LYS A 188 5.67 -0.38 -6.44
N ASP A 189 4.40 -0.02 -6.38
CA ASP A 189 3.95 1.37 -6.33
C ASP A 189 3.88 1.95 -4.90
N GLY A 190 4.47 1.28 -3.91
CA GLY A 190 4.56 1.77 -2.55
C GLY A 190 3.29 1.56 -1.72
N PHE A 191 2.36 0.73 -2.16
CA PHE A 191 1.32 0.22 -1.26
C PHE A 191 1.95 -0.76 -0.25
N ILE A 192 1.71 -0.53 1.04
CA ILE A 192 2.18 -1.37 2.14
C ILE A 192 1.00 -1.94 2.90
N ALA A 193 0.99 -3.26 3.10
CA ALA A 193 -0.02 -4.02 3.83
C ALA A 193 0.62 -4.79 4.98
N ILE A 194 -0.07 -4.87 6.11
CA ILE A 194 0.36 -5.65 7.29
C ILE A 194 -0.77 -6.56 7.79
N GLU A 195 -0.41 -7.80 8.14
CA GLU A 195 -1.28 -8.78 8.78
C GLU A 195 -1.56 -8.38 10.24
N GLU A 196 -2.56 -7.52 10.44
CA GLU A 196 -3.02 -7.10 11.77
C GLU A 196 -4.51 -6.76 11.70
N GLN A 197 -5.34 -7.44 12.49
CA GLN A 197 -6.80 -7.24 12.50
C GLN A 197 -7.23 -6.01 13.31
N ASN A 198 -6.41 -5.58 14.26
CA ASN A 198 -6.65 -4.37 15.03
C ASN A 198 -6.16 -3.14 14.25
N ARG A 199 -7.10 -2.36 13.70
CA ARG A 199 -6.82 -1.13 12.94
C ARG A 199 -5.84 -0.18 13.62
N LYS A 200 -6.02 0.06 14.93
CA LYS A 200 -5.17 0.98 15.71
C LYS A 200 -3.74 0.43 15.84
N MET A 201 -3.61 -0.88 16.06
CA MET A 201 -2.29 -1.51 16.11
C MET A 201 -1.61 -1.50 14.74
N ALA A 202 -2.34 -1.79 13.66
CA ALA A 202 -1.81 -1.71 12.30
C ALA A 202 -1.28 -0.30 11.98
N LEU A 203 -2.02 0.74 12.37
CA LEU A 203 -1.60 2.14 12.24
C LEU A 203 -0.29 2.42 12.97
N THR A 204 -0.18 1.97 14.23
CA THR A 204 1.06 2.11 15.02
C THR A 204 2.23 1.41 14.34
N LEU A 205 2.07 0.16 13.93
CA LEU A 205 3.13 -0.65 13.32
C LEU A 205 3.60 -0.07 11.98
N LEU A 206 2.69 0.41 11.14
CA LEU A 206 3.06 1.05 9.88
C LEU A 206 3.78 2.39 10.11
N ASN A 207 3.34 3.19 11.08
CA ASN A 207 4.00 4.46 11.43
C ASN A 207 5.38 4.26 12.06
N GLU A 208 5.59 3.18 12.81
CA GLU A 208 6.92 2.78 13.29
C GLU A 208 7.90 2.58 12.11
N ILE A 209 7.47 1.87 11.05
CA ILE A 209 8.28 1.68 9.84
C ILE A 209 8.53 3.03 9.14
N MET A 210 7.51 3.88 9.00
CA MET A 210 7.66 5.21 8.40
C MET A 210 8.62 6.10 9.18
N ALA A 211 8.61 6.04 10.51
CA ALA A 211 9.49 6.84 11.37
C ALA A 211 10.95 6.41 11.22
N ILE A 212 11.22 5.10 11.15
CA ILE A 212 12.57 4.60 10.89
C ILE A 212 13.03 4.97 9.48
N ALA A 213 12.16 4.85 8.46
CA ALA A 213 12.49 5.33 7.12
C ALA A 213 12.90 6.81 7.14
N GLN A 214 12.21 7.63 7.94
CA GLN A 214 12.54 9.04 8.10
C GLN A 214 13.95 9.26 8.67
N LEU A 215 14.38 8.45 9.64
CA LEU A 215 15.75 8.50 10.16
C LEU A 215 16.80 8.09 9.12
N TYR A 216 16.41 7.23 8.17
CA TYR A 216 17.23 6.85 7.01
C TYR A 216 17.24 7.90 5.88
N GLY A 217 16.63 9.06 6.10
CA GLY A 217 16.63 10.17 5.14
C GLY A 217 15.50 10.11 4.11
N PHE A 218 14.51 9.24 4.28
CA PHE A 218 13.32 9.23 3.42
C PHE A 218 12.26 10.21 3.94
N ASP A 219 11.62 10.94 3.05
CA ASP A 219 10.70 12.02 3.45
C ASP A 219 9.28 11.52 3.81
N PHE A 220 9.14 10.34 4.43
CA PHE A 220 7.83 9.75 4.66
C PHE A 220 7.00 10.50 5.69
N HIS A 221 5.70 10.60 5.42
CA HIS A 221 4.72 11.25 6.26
C HIS A 221 3.99 10.23 7.14
N LEU A 222 3.51 10.70 8.29
CA LEU A 222 2.60 10.01 9.18
C LEU A 222 1.37 9.50 8.41
N ILE A 223 1.02 8.25 8.64
CA ILE A 223 -0.22 7.62 8.20
C ILE A 223 -1.29 7.98 9.23
N ARG A 224 -2.44 8.47 8.75
CA ARG A 224 -3.60 8.79 9.60
C ARG A 224 -4.58 7.62 9.57
N ASP A 225 -5.47 7.56 10.56
CA ASP A 225 -6.47 6.49 10.62
C ASP A 225 -7.33 6.40 9.34
N MET A 226 -7.71 7.56 8.79
CA MET A 226 -8.48 7.64 7.53
C MET A 226 -7.69 7.21 6.27
N ASP A 227 -6.38 7.03 6.36
CA ASP A 227 -5.57 6.54 5.22
C ASP A 227 -5.57 5.01 5.13
N LEU A 228 -5.97 4.29 6.19
CA LEU A 228 -5.96 2.83 6.23
C LEU A 228 -7.19 2.23 5.55
N GLY A 229 -6.95 1.34 4.59
CA GLY A 229 -7.94 0.44 4.02
C GLY A 229 -7.85 -0.95 4.64
N ALA A 230 -9.00 -1.56 4.92
CA ALA A 230 -9.07 -2.96 5.32
C ALA A 230 -8.81 -3.85 4.09
N LEU A 231 -8.12 -4.97 4.27
CA LEU A 231 -7.73 -5.83 3.16
C LEU A 231 -7.64 -7.31 3.54
N LYS A 232 -7.59 -8.14 2.51
CA LYS A 232 -7.21 -9.56 2.61
C LYS A 232 -5.85 -9.74 1.95
N MET A 233 -4.98 -10.49 2.59
CA MET A 233 -3.64 -10.84 2.12
C MET A 233 -3.62 -12.33 1.80
N ASP A 234 -3.21 -12.69 0.60
CA ASP A 234 -2.85 -14.06 0.25
C ASP A 234 -1.35 -14.21 0.51
N LEU A 235 -1.01 -14.86 1.62
CA LEU A 235 0.38 -15.01 2.04
C LEU A 235 1.14 -16.06 1.22
N ASP A 236 0.44 -16.98 0.55
CA ASP A 236 1.09 -18.03 -0.25
C ASP A 236 1.51 -17.48 -1.62
N ASN A 237 0.70 -16.57 -2.19
CA ASN A 237 0.99 -15.91 -3.46
C ASN A 237 1.59 -14.50 -3.29
N HIS A 238 1.69 -13.99 -2.05
CA HIS A 238 2.15 -12.63 -1.73
C HIS A 238 1.37 -11.51 -2.44
N THR A 239 0.05 -11.70 -2.56
CA THR A 239 -0.86 -10.75 -3.23
C THR A 239 -1.92 -10.19 -2.29
N ILE A 240 -2.55 -9.08 -2.69
CA ILE A 240 -3.66 -8.46 -1.95
C ILE A 240 -4.94 -8.60 -2.79
N PRO A 241 -5.67 -9.73 -2.67
CA PRO A 241 -6.83 -10.02 -3.53
C PRO A 241 -8.03 -9.09 -3.29
N SER A 242 -8.12 -8.42 -2.14
CA SER A 242 -9.21 -7.48 -1.87
C SER A 242 -8.76 -6.34 -0.98
N LEU A 243 -9.19 -5.12 -1.32
CA LEU A 243 -8.86 -3.90 -0.60
C LEU A 243 -10.09 -2.98 -0.55
N GLN A 244 -10.43 -2.55 0.66
CA GLN A 244 -11.50 -1.60 0.94
C GLN A 244 -10.89 -0.33 1.53
N ILE A 245 -10.66 0.65 0.66
CA ILE A 245 -10.23 2.00 1.06
C ILE A 245 -11.47 2.88 1.21
N SER A 246 -11.50 3.70 2.27
CA SER A 246 -12.57 4.66 2.53
C SER A 246 -12.00 6.06 2.70
N GLY A 247 -12.80 7.08 2.38
CA GLY A 247 -12.40 8.48 2.50
C GLY A 247 -11.68 9.03 1.27
N LYS A 248 -11.51 10.36 1.24
CA LYS A 248 -10.74 11.09 0.23
C LYS A 248 -9.50 11.68 0.90
N THR A 249 -8.35 11.10 0.63
CA THR A 249 -7.03 11.56 1.08
C THR A 249 -6.03 11.49 -0.07
N LYS A 250 -4.88 12.16 0.06
CA LYS A 250 -3.83 12.07 -0.96
C LYS A 250 -3.40 10.61 -1.23
N ARG A 251 -3.46 9.73 -0.22
CA ARG A 251 -3.11 8.30 -0.35
C ARG A 251 -4.21 7.50 -1.06
N THR A 252 -5.48 7.86 -0.87
CA THR A 252 -6.58 7.23 -1.63
C THR A 252 -6.56 7.69 -3.08
N ASP A 253 -6.15 8.93 -3.34
CA ASP A 253 -5.97 9.44 -4.71
C ASP A 253 -4.85 8.68 -5.45
N ILE A 254 -3.74 8.38 -4.76
CA ILE A 254 -2.65 7.53 -5.29
C ILE A 254 -3.17 6.12 -5.64
N TYR A 255 -4.04 5.54 -4.81
CA TYR A 255 -4.65 4.25 -5.13
C TYR A 255 -5.52 4.32 -6.39
N ALA A 256 -6.33 5.37 -6.53
CA ALA A 256 -7.18 5.56 -7.69
C ALA A 256 -6.38 5.67 -9.00
N GLU A 257 -5.11 6.09 -8.96
CA GLU A 257 -4.24 6.11 -10.14
C GLU A 257 -3.96 4.74 -10.75
N ARG A 258 -4.06 3.65 -9.98
CA ARG A 258 -3.89 2.29 -10.51
C ARG A 258 -4.80 2.01 -11.69
N TRP A 259 -6.00 2.61 -11.65
CA TRP A 259 -7.06 2.44 -12.63
C TRP A 259 -7.04 3.47 -13.75
N LYS A 260 -6.22 4.52 -13.62
CA LYS A 260 -6.07 5.55 -14.66
C LYS A 260 -5.22 5.04 -15.81
N TYR A 261 -5.52 5.55 -16.99
CA TYR A 261 -4.69 5.34 -18.16
C TYR A 261 -3.41 6.17 -18.06
N LEU A 262 -2.28 5.59 -18.43
CA LEU A 262 -0.98 6.28 -18.42
C LEU A 262 -0.89 7.47 -19.39
N SER A 263 -1.81 7.54 -20.35
CA SER A 263 -2.00 8.69 -21.23
C SER A 263 -2.58 9.91 -20.51
N GLU A 264 -3.14 9.74 -19.31
CA GLU A 264 -3.65 10.83 -18.50
C GLU A 264 -2.49 11.60 -17.84
N ILE A 265 -2.49 12.93 -18.00
CA ILE A 265 -1.33 13.82 -17.79
C ILE A 265 -0.90 13.93 -16.31
N TYR A 266 -1.63 13.34 -15.36
CA TYR A 266 -1.37 13.52 -13.92
C TYR A 266 -1.18 12.19 -13.20
N ILE A 267 0.06 11.69 -13.29
CA ILE A 267 0.57 10.63 -12.42
C ILE A 267 1.47 11.30 -11.39
N TRP A 268 1.24 11.05 -10.09
CA TRP A 268 2.13 11.56 -9.04
C TRP A 268 3.59 11.19 -9.34
N GLU A 269 4.50 12.15 -9.15
CA GLU A 269 5.92 11.85 -9.18
C GLU A 269 6.26 10.88 -8.04
N ARG A 270 6.92 9.78 -8.39
CA ARG A 270 7.25 8.69 -7.46
C ARG A 270 8.74 8.66 -7.23
N HIS A 271 9.15 8.79 -5.97
CA HIS A 271 10.55 8.66 -5.57
C HIS A 271 10.98 7.20 -5.64
N GLN A 272 12.09 6.92 -6.32
CA GLN A 272 12.58 5.57 -6.48
C GLN A 272 13.34 5.13 -5.21
N ILE A 273 13.00 3.96 -4.67
CA ILE A 273 13.67 3.37 -3.51
C ILE A 273 14.01 1.93 -3.85
N SER A 274 15.23 1.47 -3.54
CA SER A 274 15.57 0.07 -3.81
C SER A 274 14.81 -0.86 -2.86
N SER A 275 14.41 -2.03 -3.36
CA SER A 275 13.77 -3.05 -2.52
C SER A 275 14.68 -3.52 -1.38
N HIS A 276 16.00 -3.44 -1.56
CA HIS A 276 16.99 -3.76 -0.52
C HIS A 276 16.95 -2.73 0.61
N ASP A 277 16.98 -1.44 0.30
CA ASP A 277 16.94 -0.37 1.30
C ASP A 277 15.64 -0.43 2.11
N PHE A 278 14.51 -0.67 1.44
CA PHE A 278 13.23 -0.77 2.14
C PHE A 278 13.17 -1.99 3.09
N LYS A 279 13.71 -3.14 2.68
CA LYS A 279 13.84 -4.31 3.57
C LYS A 279 14.74 -4.00 4.77
N LYS A 280 15.83 -3.27 4.56
CA LYS A 280 16.73 -2.83 5.63
C LYS A 280 16.01 -1.93 6.65
N ILE A 281 15.19 -0.98 6.19
CA ILE A 281 14.37 -0.12 7.07
C ILE A 281 13.49 -0.98 8.00
N ILE A 282 12.79 -1.98 7.46
CA ILE A 282 11.92 -2.85 8.25
C ILE A 282 12.71 -3.66 9.28
N GLN A 283 13.85 -4.21 8.88
CA GLN A 283 14.72 -4.96 9.80
C GLN A 283 15.27 -4.07 10.93
N GLU A 284 15.58 -2.82 10.64
CA GLU A 284 16.07 -1.86 11.62
C GLU A 284 14.96 -1.37 12.55
N ALA A 285 13.73 -1.24 12.04
CA ALA A 285 12.57 -1.01 12.89
C ALA A 285 12.39 -2.12 13.93
N GLU A 286 12.54 -3.39 13.52
CA GLU A 286 12.45 -4.54 14.43
C GLU A 286 13.51 -4.48 15.55
N LYS A 287 14.73 -4.07 15.19
CA LYS A 287 15.87 -4.00 16.13
C LYS A 287 15.77 -2.83 17.10
N LEU A 288 15.38 -1.65 16.61
CA LEU A 288 15.42 -0.40 17.37
C LEU A 288 14.20 -0.24 18.26
N ILE A 289 13.02 -0.67 17.82
CA ILE A 289 11.76 -0.43 18.51
C ILE A 289 11.47 -1.58 19.48
N LYS A 290 12.24 -1.59 20.58
CA LYS A 290 12.17 -2.62 21.63
C LYS A 290 11.07 -2.39 22.66
N ASN A 291 10.59 -1.16 22.79
CA ASN A 291 9.58 -0.79 23.78
C ASN A 291 8.65 0.33 23.28
N ASP A 292 7.54 0.51 23.98
CA ASP A 292 6.51 1.48 23.63
C ASP A 292 6.99 2.94 23.76
N GLU A 293 7.98 3.22 24.61
CA GLU A 293 8.50 4.58 24.78
C GLU A 293 9.21 5.07 23.51
N ILE A 294 10.10 4.24 22.95
CA ILE A 294 10.80 4.52 21.69
C ILE A 294 9.79 4.65 20.55
N SER A 295 8.84 3.72 20.45
CA SER A 295 7.75 3.77 19.45
C SER A 295 6.98 5.09 19.51
N ASN A 296 6.57 5.50 20.72
CA ASN A 296 5.83 6.75 20.92
C ASN A 296 6.65 7.99 20.57
N ASN A 297 7.95 8.01 20.89
CA ASN A 297 8.83 9.13 20.55
C ASN A 297 9.04 9.23 19.03
N LEU A 298 9.28 8.11 18.36
CA LEU A 298 9.43 8.05 16.90
C LEU A 298 8.15 8.47 16.17
N ASN A 299 6.99 8.02 16.63
CA ASN A 299 5.70 8.44 16.08
C ASN A 299 5.45 9.94 16.28
N LEU A 300 5.84 10.49 17.43
CA LEU A 300 5.74 11.92 17.71
C LEU A 300 6.67 12.74 16.79
N LEU A 301 7.89 12.26 16.56
CA LEU A 301 8.85 12.87 15.63
C LEU A 301 8.34 12.83 14.18
N LEU A 302 7.82 11.68 13.73
CA LEU A 302 7.22 11.52 12.39
C LEU A 302 6.01 12.45 12.20
N GLY A 303 5.18 12.59 13.23
CA GLY A 303 4.09 13.54 13.24
C GLY A 303 4.58 14.98 13.11
N ALA A 304 5.57 15.37 13.92
CA ALA A 304 6.17 16.70 13.87
C ALA A 304 6.75 17.03 12.48
N TYR A 305 7.43 16.05 11.87
CA TYR A 305 7.94 16.12 10.51
C TYR A 305 6.82 16.34 9.49
N THR A 306 5.74 15.56 9.59
CA THR A 306 4.57 15.68 8.70
C THR A 306 3.92 17.06 8.79
N HIS A 307 3.77 17.60 10.00
CA HIS A 307 3.26 18.96 10.20
C HIS A 307 4.19 20.02 9.59
N TYR A 308 5.51 19.85 9.69
CA TYR A 308 6.47 20.76 9.06
C TYR A 308 6.29 20.82 7.53
N TYR A 309 6.15 19.66 6.87
CA TYR A 309 5.94 19.58 5.42
C TYR A 309 4.58 20.09 4.96
N ASN A 310 3.58 20.04 5.83
CA ASN A 310 2.26 20.63 5.58
C ASN A 310 2.20 22.15 5.87
N ASN A 311 3.34 22.79 6.17
CA ASN A 311 3.44 24.20 6.60
C ASN A 311 2.70 24.52 7.93
N GLU A 312 2.49 23.52 8.77
CA GLU A 312 1.88 23.66 10.10
C GLU A 312 2.99 23.83 11.17
N PHE A 313 3.82 24.87 11.01
CA PHE A 313 5.07 25.04 11.75
C PHE A 313 4.89 25.08 13.27
N SER A 314 3.84 25.71 13.78
CA SER A 314 3.56 25.74 15.22
C SER A 314 3.29 24.34 15.78
N MET A 315 2.53 23.50 15.07
CA MET A 315 2.23 22.13 15.51
C MET A 315 3.49 21.26 15.50
N SER A 316 4.28 21.36 14.42
CA SER A 316 5.59 20.72 14.34
C SER A 316 6.48 21.11 15.53
N TYR A 317 6.55 22.41 15.83
CA TYR A 317 7.35 22.95 16.92
C TYR A 317 6.92 22.39 18.28
N ILE A 318 5.62 22.36 18.58
CA ILE A 318 5.10 21.87 19.85
C ILE A 318 5.36 20.36 20.03
N MET A 319 5.23 19.57 18.96
CA MET A 319 5.52 18.13 19.01
C MET A 319 7.01 17.87 19.24
N CYS A 320 7.90 18.59 18.55
CA CYS A 320 9.34 18.51 18.80
C CYS A 320 9.71 18.97 20.22
N TRP A 321 9.13 20.07 20.70
CA TRP A 321 9.35 20.53 22.08
C TRP A 321 8.92 19.46 23.10
N THR A 322 7.84 18.73 22.84
CA THR A 322 7.39 17.63 23.70
C THR A 322 8.45 16.53 23.79
N LEU A 323 9.18 16.21 22.70
CA LEU A 323 10.31 15.28 22.74
C LEU A 323 11.46 15.80 23.60
N VAL A 324 11.84 17.07 23.40
CA VAL A 324 12.89 17.74 24.19
C VAL A 324 12.54 17.72 25.68
N GLU A 325 11.30 18.06 26.03
CA GLU A 325 10.83 18.09 27.41
C GLU A 325 10.87 16.69 28.05
N LYS A 326 10.46 15.63 27.32
CA LYS A 326 10.58 14.25 27.80
C LYS A 326 12.03 13.87 28.07
N LYS A 327 12.96 14.21 27.17
CA LYS A 327 14.40 13.93 27.35
C LYS A 327 14.97 14.67 28.56
N LEU A 328 14.69 15.98 28.69
CA LEU A 328 15.13 16.79 29.84
C LEU A 328 14.60 16.23 31.17
N VAL A 329 13.34 15.81 31.22
CA VAL A 329 12.75 15.20 32.43
C VAL A 329 13.40 13.86 32.75
N SER A 330 13.73 13.04 31.74
CA SER A 330 14.44 11.77 31.94
C SER A 330 15.85 12.00 32.47
N SER A 331 16.64 12.85 31.80
CA SER A 331 17.99 13.22 32.20
C SER A 331 18.03 13.85 33.60
N TYR A 332 17.07 14.72 33.94
CA TYR A 332 16.93 15.27 35.29
C TYR A 332 16.74 14.17 36.34
N LYS A 333 15.83 13.22 36.10
CA LYS A 333 15.58 12.11 37.04
C LYS A 333 16.83 11.24 37.23
N GLU A 334 17.54 10.95 36.13
CA GLU A 334 18.77 10.17 36.15
C GLU A 334 19.87 10.88 36.96
N VAL A 335 20.18 12.14 36.65
CA VAL A 335 21.21 12.92 37.33
C VAL A 335 20.91 13.07 38.82
N ILE A 336 19.67 13.42 39.17
CA ILE A 336 19.26 13.54 40.58
C ILE A 336 19.36 12.20 41.30
N SER A 337 19.10 11.09 40.61
CA SER A 337 19.24 9.75 41.19
C SER A 337 20.67 9.34 41.51
N GLN A 338 21.65 9.89 40.78
CA GLN A 338 23.07 9.63 40.93
C GLN A 338 23.74 10.57 41.94
N VAL A 339 23.41 11.87 41.89
CA VAL A 339 24.05 12.91 42.72
C VAL A 339 23.51 12.92 44.15
N ILE A 340 22.20 12.72 44.34
CA ILE A 340 21.56 12.83 45.65
C ILE A 340 21.42 11.46 46.30
N LYS A 341 22.28 11.19 47.30
CA LYS A 341 22.29 9.92 48.05
C LYS A 341 21.14 9.80 49.04
N ASP A 342 20.70 10.91 49.65
CA ASP A 342 19.60 10.88 50.62
C ASP A 342 18.24 10.64 49.93
N PRO A 343 17.52 9.54 50.24
CA PRO A 343 16.22 9.26 49.65
C PRO A 343 15.17 10.35 49.90
N THR A 344 15.26 11.07 51.03
CA THR A 344 14.30 12.12 51.39
C THR A 344 14.48 13.35 50.50
N GLN A 345 15.72 13.83 50.33
CA GLN A 345 16.07 14.89 49.39
C GLN A 345 15.75 14.49 47.94
N LYS A 346 16.09 13.26 47.53
CA LYS A 346 15.76 12.74 46.20
C LYS A 346 14.26 12.76 45.95
N LYS A 347 13.45 12.29 46.91
CA LYS A 347 11.98 12.38 46.84
C LYS A 347 11.53 13.84 46.78
N ARG A 348 12.10 14.77 47.55
CA ARG A 348 11.73 16.20 47.48
C ARG A 348 12.03 16.82 46.11
N LEU A 349 13.18 16.51 45.51
CA LEU A 349 13.62 17.04 44.21
C LEU A 349 12.90 16.41 43.02
N THR A 350 12.41 15.18 43.17
CA THR A 350 11.63 14.48 42.13
C THR A 350 10.12 14.64 42.29
N ASN A 351 9.65 15.04 43.48
CA ASN A 351 8.23 15.28 43.73
C ASN A 351 7.77 16.58 43.03
N LYS A 352 6.45 16.69 42.82
CA LYS A 352 5.72 17.71 42.07
C LYS A 352 5.90 19.16 42.59
N LYS A 353 6.91 19.51 43.37
CA LYS A 353 7.21 20.90 43.75
C LYS A 353 8.22 21.57 42.80
N PHE A 354 9.18 20.82 42.23
CA PHE A 354 10.05 21.30 41.13
C PHE A 354 9.34 21.11 39.79
N ARG A 355 8.23 21.85 39.60
CA ARG A 355 7.23 21.58 38.55
C ARG A 355 7.70 21.99 37.17
N ILE A 356 8.39 23.11 37.07
CA ILE A 356 8.53 23.80 35.79
C ILE A 356 9.79 23.28 35.11
N ILE A 357 9.73 23.18 33.78
CA ILE A 357 10.87 22.78 32.97
C ILE A 357 12.08 23.71 33.19
N ASP A 358 11.83 24.98 33.51
CA ASP A 358 12.80 26.01 33.89
C ASP A 358 13.73 25.56 35.01
N ASP A 359 13.15 25.14 36.13
CA ASP A 359 13.91 24.72 37.31
C ASP A 359 14.80 23.51 36.98
N LYS A 360 14.31 22.62 36.11
CA LYS A 360 15.04 21.40 35.71
C LYS A 360 16.23 21.73 34.82
N ILE A 361 16.04 22.61 33.83
CA ILE A 361 17.12 23.05 32.93
C ILE A 361 18.19 23.80 33.75
N GLU A 362 17.79 24.70 34.64
CA GLU A 362 18.69 25.46 35.51
C GLU A 362 19.50 24.54 36.43
N LEU A 363 18.85 23.57 37.08
CA LEU A 363 19.54 22.64 37.96
C LEU A 363 20.49 21.71 37.19
N LEU A 364 20.10 21.25 36.00
CA LEU A 364 20.99 20.46 35.13
C LEU A 364 22.25 21.25 34.77
N ARG A 365 22.13 22.55 34.49
CA ARG A 365 23.29 23.43 34.25
C ARG A 365 24.16 23.57 35.49
N ILE A 366 23.57 23.87 36.66
CA ILE A 366 24.30 24.07 37.92
C ILE A 366 25.11 22.82 38.31
N ILE A 367 24.55 21.63 38.08
CA ILE A 367 25.22 20.35 38.36
C ILE A 367 26.29 20.02 37.30
N GLY A 368 26.33 20.75 36.18
CA GLY A 368 27.24 20.50 35.07
C GLY A 368 26.82 19.32 34.18
N ALA A 369 25.55 18.91 34.23
CA ALA A 369 25.00 17.84 33.41
C ALA A 369 24.66 18.29 31.97
N ILE A 370 24.52 19.60 31.75
CA ILE A 370 24.44 20.22 30.43
C ILE A 370 25.39 21.42 30.39
N SER A 371 25.93 21.69 29.21
CA SER A 371 26.81 22.83 28.91
C SER A 371 26.04 24.17 28.91
N ASN A 372 26.77 25.29 28.92
CA ASN A 372 26.18 26.62 28.82
C ASN A 372 25.55 26.86 27.43
N GLU A 373 26.12 26.23 26.40
CA GLU A 373 25.64 26.24 25.04
C GLU A 373 24.29 25.52 24.95
N GLU A 374 24.20 24.27 25.43
CA GLU A 374 22.95 23.51 25.49
C GLU A 374 21.87 24.22 26.31
N TYR A 375 22.24 24.79 27.46
CA TYR A 375 21.33 25.61 28.27
C TYR A 375 20.73 26.77 27.44
N SER A 376 21.58 27.50 26.72
CA SER A 376 21.18 28.63 25.89
C SER A 376 20.23 28.19 24.77
N GLU A 377 20.49 27.05 24.15
CA GLU A 377 19.61 26.44 23.14
C GLU A 377 18.26 26.04 23.72
N TYR A 378 18.22 25.34 24.86
CA TYR A 378 16.96 24.97 25.51
C TYR A 378 16.13 26.19 25.88
N MET A 379 16.77 27.25 26.39
CA MET A 379 16.08 28.50 26.75
C MET A 379 15.56 29.25 25.52
N LYS A 380 16.32 29.25 24.42
CA LYS A 380 15.87 29.76 23.12
C LYS A 380 14.61 29.01 22.66
N PHE A 381 14.64 27.67 22.67
CA PHE A 381 13.51 26.88 22.20
C PHE A 381 12.26 27.05 23.07
N LYS A 382 12.45 27.10 24.39
CA LYS A 382 11.38 27.35 25.36
C LYS A 382 10.72 28.70 25.15
N LYS A 383 11.51 29.75 24.88
CA LYS A 383 10.99 31.12 24.65
C LYS A 383 10.01 31.13 23.47
N ILE A 384 10.34 30.45 22.38
CA ILE A 384 9.45 30.30 21.20
C ILE A 384 8.20 29.50 21.57
N ARG A 385 8.34 28.37 22.28
CA ARG A 385 7.19 27.60 22.75
C ARG A 385 6.25 28.43 23.62
N ASN A 386 6.78 29.23 24.53
CA ASN A 386 5.98 30.13 25.37
C ASN A 386 5.28 31.22 24.55
N ARG A 387 5.94 31.70 23.49
CA ARG A 387 5.36 32.62 22.51
C ARG A 387 4.14 31.97 21.81
N ILE A 388 4.28 30.72 21.37
CA ILE A 388 3.18 29.96 20.74
C ILE A 388 2.02 29.72 21.70
N ILE A 389 2.30 29.13 22.87
CA ILE A 389 1.25 28.67 23.80
C ILE A 389 0.58 29.85 24.53
N HIS A 390 1.36 30.81 25.02
CA HIS A 390 0.83 31.85 25.91
C HIS A 390 0.45 33.14 25.20
N LYS A 391 1.01 33.40 24.02
CA LYS A 391 0.70 34.61 23.23
C LYS A 391 -0.09 34.31 21.96
N GLY A 392 -0.26 33.04 21.58
CA GLY A 392 -0.95 32.65 20.34
C GLY A 392 -0.17 32.98 19.06
N GLU A 393 1.12 33.29 19.18
CA GLU A 393 1.94 33.64 18.01
C GLU A 393 2.37 32.38 17.24
N GLY A 394 2.53 32.49 15.91
CA GLY A 394 3.02 31.38 15.09
C GLY A 394 4.52 31.11 15.27
N ALA A 395 4.94 29.86 15.03
CA ALA A 395 6.32 29.56 14.70
C ALA A 395 6.58 29.86 13.21
N ILE A 396 7.75 30.41 12.88
CA ILE A 396 8.17 30.50 11.48
C ILE A 396 8.86 29.21 11.03
N ARG A 397 8.95 28.97 9.71
CA ARG A 397 9.59 27.77 9.13
C ARG A 397 10.99 27.50 9.69
N LYS A 398 11.83 28.54 9.81
CA LYS A 398 13.20 28.42 10.32
C LYS A 398 13.22 27.90 11.76
N GLU A 399 12.38 28.46 12.65
CA GLU A 399 12.29 28.04 14.05
C GLU A 399 11.84 26.58 14.18
N ALA A 400 10.82 26.18 13.41
CA ALA A 400 10.34 24.80 13.39
C ALA A 400 11.39 23.82 12.84
N LYS A 401 12.13 24.20 11.79
CA LYS A 401 13.20 23.37 11.23
C LYS A 401 14.36 23.18 12.21
N GLU A 402 14.82 24.25 12.85
CA GLU A 402 15.90 24.19 13.84
C GLU A 402 15.54 23.22 14.98
N LEU A 403 14.34 23.32 15.54
CA LEU A 403 13.92 22.41 16.61
C LEU A 403 13.66 20.98 16.12
N LEU A 404 13.13 20.80 14.91
CA LEU A 404 12.96 19.47 14.30
C LEU A 404 14.30 18.76 14.11
N ASP A 405 15.31 19.45 13.60
CA ASP A 405 16.66 18.89 13.43
C ASP A 405 17.29 18.54 14.78
N PHE A 406 17.14 19.42 15.77
CA PHE A 406 17.58 19.16 17.13
C PHE A 406 16.88 17.92 17.74
N SER A 407 15.56 17.79 17.58
CA SER A 407 14.81 16.62 18.06
C SER A 407 15.17 15.31 17.36
N ARG A 408 15.60 15.35 16.09
CA ARG A 408 16.09 14.16 15.37
C ARG A 408 17.40 13.63 15.95
N ILE A 409 18.27 14.51 16.45
CA ILE A 409 19.54 14.10 17.09
C ILE A 409 19.29 13.48 18.47
N LEU A 410 18.25 13.97 19.18
CA LEU A 410 17.91 13.51 20.53
C LEU A 410 17.17 12.16 20.57
N THR A 411 16.48 11.80 19.48
CA THR A 411 15.64 10.60 19.39
C THR A 411 16.43 9.46 18.81
#